data_AF-A0A7Z0N0L4-F1
#
_entry.id   AF-A0A7Z0N0L4-F1
#
_cell.length_a   1.000
_cell.length_b   1.000
_cell.length_c   1.000
_cell.angle_alpha   90.00
_cell.angle_beta   90.00
_cell.angle_gamma   90.00
#
_symmetry.space_group_name_H-M   'P 1'
#
loop_
_entity.id
_entity.type
_entity.pdbx_description
1 polymer ?
#
loop_
_entity_poly.entity_id
_entity_poly.type
_entity_poly.pdbx_seq_one_letter_code
_entity_poly.pdbx_strand_id
1 'polypeptide(L)'
;MDDRQLLERAAHVYGAGQYPETGPWEHFFERVPGDIDDFKDWNPLIDDGDAFRLALHMRMLVDFEEGEVNGMFAIRGTGIDRSAAMRRAIVLASVGVLA
;
A
#
# COMPACT_ATOMS: atom_id res chain seq x y z
N MET A 1 2.80 4.47 -14.93
CA MET A 1 3.12 4.60 -13.50
C MET A 1 4.07 3.46 -13.17
N ASP A 2 5.25 3.77 -12.69
CA ASP A 2 6.19 2.75 -12.19
C ASP A 2 5.85 2.39 -10.73
N ASP A 3 6.48 1.34 -10.21
CA ASP A 3 6.23 0.83 -8.84
C ASP A 3 6.57 1.87 -7.78
N ARG A 4 7.53 2.74 -8.08
CA ARG A 4 7.93 3.84 -7.20
C ARG A 4 6.83 4.89 -7.08
N GLN A 5 6.35 5.42 -8.20
CA GLN A 5 5.27 6.41 -8.24
C GLN A 5 3.98 5.86 -7.63
N LEU A 6 3.75 4.55 -7.80
CA LEU A 6 2.62 3.85 -7.20
C LEU A 6 2.74 3.83 -5.67
N LEU A 7 3.92 3.48 -5.15
CA LEU A 7 4.21 3.44 -3.72
C LEU A 7 4.16 4.83 -3.07
N GLU A 8 4.71 5.86 -3.72
CA GLU A 8 4.68 7.26 -3.27
C GLU A 8 3.24 7.76 -3.07
N ARG A 9 2.35 7.48 -4.02
CA ARG A 9 0.94 7.89 -3.92
C ARG A 9 0.19 7.10 -2.85
N ALA A 10 0.46 5.80 -2.72
CA ALA A 10 -0.15 4.98 -1.68
C ALA A 10 0.31 5.41 -0.27
N ALA A 11 1.58 5.73 -0.10
CA ALA A 11 2.13 6.27 1.16
C ALA A 11 1.47 7.60 1.54
N HIS A 12 1.28 8.50 0.57
CA HIS A 12 0.57 9.76 0.79
C HIS A 12 -0.86 9.54 1.29
N VAL A 13 -1.57 8.57 0.70
CA VAL A 13 -2.93 8.21 1.07
C VAL A 13 -2.99 7.55 2.45
N TYR A 14 -2.05 6.67 2.77
CA TYR A 14 -1.96 5.99 4.07
C TYR A 14 -1.50 6.91 5.21
N GLY A 15 -0.75 7.96 4.89
CA GLY A 15 -0.05 8.81 5.86
C GLY A 15 1.29 8.23 6.34
N ALA A 16 1.93 7.36 5.54
CA ALA A 16 3.26 6.86 5.85
C ALA A 16 4.33 7.96 5.75
N GLY A 17 5.32 7.91 6.63
CA GLY A 17 6.47 8.80 6.60
C GLY A 17 7.49 8.38 5.53
N GLN A 18 8.38 9.30 5.17
CA GLN A 18 9.51 9.06 4.29
C GLN A 18 10.82 9.11 5.07
N TYR A 19 11.71 8.15 4.84
CA TYR A 19 13.09 8.22 5.32
C TYR A 19 14.11 8.13 4.16
N PRO A 20 15.18 8.95 4.20
CA PRO A 20 15.32 10.16 5.03
C PRO A 20 14.32 11.24 4.61
N GLU A 21 13.77 11.99 5.58
CA GLU A 21 12.74 13.03 5.35
C GLU A 21 13.18 14.13 4.36
N THR A 22 14.49 14.35 4.21
CA THR A 22 15.07 15.39 3.36
C THR A 22 16.08 14.87 2.32
N GLY A 23 16.16 13.56 2.10
CA GLY A 23 17.13 12.95 1.17
C GLY A 23 16.47 12.18 0.03
N PRO A 24 17.26 11.52 -0.83
CA PRO A 24 16.70 10.62 -1.84
C PRO A 24 15.88 9.54 -1.13
N TRP A 25 14.62 9.36 -1.55
CA TRP A 25 13.67 8.41 -0.99
C TRP A 25 14.27 6.99 -0.95
N GLU A 26 14.48 6.44 0.25
CA GLU A 26 14.97 5.06 0.41
C GLU A 26 13.86 4.15 0.97
N HIS A 27 13.11 4.62 1.98
CA HIS A 27 12.10 3.81 2.67
C HIS A 27 10.85 4.63 3.01
N PHE A 28 9.69 3.98 2.98
CA PHE A 28 8.50 4.45 3.68
C PHE A 28 8.42 3.75 5.03
N PHE A 29 7.87 4.42 6.03
CA PHE A 29 7.73 3.81 7.35
C PHE A 29 6.40 4.13 8.01
N GLU A 30 5.98 3.23 8.89
CA GLU A 30 4.95 3.49 9.87
C GLU A 30 5.61 3.78 11.23
N ARG A 31 5.14 4.83 11.91
CA ARG A 31 5.61 5.18 13.25
C ARG A 31 4.90 4.29 14.27
N VAL A 32 5.64 3.53 15.05
CA VAL A 32 5.06 2.66 16.09
C VAL A 32 4.58 3.52 17.27
N PRO A 33 3.30 3.48 17.66
CA PRO A 33 2.81 4.28 18.78
C PRO A 33 3.51 3.88 20.09
N GLY A 34 4.16 4.86 20.73
CA GLY A 34 4.80 4.68 22.04
C GLY A 34 6.31 4.49 21.99
N ASP A 35 6.90 4.35 20.80
CA ASP A 35 8.34 4.30 20.63
C ASP A 35 8.79 5.38 19.63
N ILE A 36 9.68 6.26 20.10
CA ILE A 36 10.02 7.49 19.36
C ILE A 36 11.02 7.20 18.24
N ASP A 37 11.74 6.08 18.35
CA ASP A 37 12.85 5.67 17.49
C ASP A 37 12.58 4.36 16.72
N ASP A 38 11.42 3.73 16.92
CA ASP A 38 11.09 2.47 16.24
C ASP A 38 10.27 2.75 14.97
N PHE A 39 10.98 2.73 13.83
CA PHE A 39 10.41 2.87 12.50
C PHE A 39 10.34 1.50 11.86
N LYS A 40 9.13 1.08 11.45
CA LYS A 40 8.96 -0.13 10.66
C LYS A 40 8.86 0.24 9.18
N ASP A 41 9.73 -0.34 8.37
CA ASP A 41 9.62 -0.29 6.90
C ASP A 41 8.20 -0.67 6.45
N TRP A 42 7.63 0.16 5.60
CA TRP A 42 6.30 0.02 5.04
C TRP A 42 6.41 -0.14 3.52
N ASN A 43 6.03 -1.31 3.00
CA ASN A 43 6.03 -1.59 1.58
C ASN A 43 4.90 -2.55 1.18
N PRO A 44 3.69 -2.04 0.89
CA PRO A 44 2.54 -2.87 0.50
C PRO A 44 2.71 -3.58 -0.85
N LEU A 45 3.78 -3.36 -1.62
CA LEU A 45 4.04 -4.12 -2.85
C LEU A 45 4.69 -5.48 -2.57
N ILE A 46 5.36 -5.63 -1.43
CA ILE A 46 6.08 -6.86 -1.06
C ILE A 46 5.68 -7.41 0.32
N ASP A 47 5.03 -6.62 1.17
CA ASP A 47 4.52 -7.02 2.48
C ASP A 47 2.98 -7.08 2.48
N ASP A 48 2.42 -8.26 2.75
CA ASP A 48 0.96 -8.49 2.76
C ASP A 48 0.27 -7.75 3.92
N GLY A 49 0.96 -7.56 5.04
CA GLY A 49 0.42 -6.87 6.21
C GLY A 49 0.33 -5.36 6.00
N ASP A 50 1.28 -4.76 5.29
CA ASP A 50 1.19 -3.36 4.84
C ASP A 50 0.06 -3.18 3.82
N ALA A 51 -0.05 -4.10 2.87
CA ALA A 51 -1.14 -4.08 1.88
C ALA A 51 -2.52 -4.20 2.55
N PHE A 52 -2.67 -5.11 3.51
CA PHE A 52 -3.93 -5.26 4.24
C PHE A 52 -4.27 -4.04 5.08
N ARG A 53 -3.29 -3.46 5.80
CA ARG A 53 -3.49 -2.20 6.55
C ARG A 53 -3.89 -1.05 5.63
N LEU A 54 -3.28 -0.93 4.45
CA LEU A 54 -3.69 0.05 3.43
C LEU A 54 -5.14 -0.16 2.98
N ALA A 55 -5.54 -1.40 2.69
CA ALA A 55 -6.92 -1.73 2.32
C ALA A 55 -7.92 -1.35 3.43
N LEU A 56 -7.60 -1.65 4.69
CA LEU A 56 -8.43 -1.29 5.84
C LEU A 56 -8.52 0.24 6.04
N HIS A 57 -7.40 0.94 5.94
CA HIS A 57 -7.36 2.41 6.01
C HIS A 57 -8.30 3.03 4.97
N MET A 58 -8.31 2.45 3.78
CA MET A 58 -9.13 2.87 2.65
C MET A 58 -10.56 2.32 2.66
N ARG A 59 -10.93 1.55 3.70
CA ARG A 59 -12.24 0.88 3.83
C ARG A 59 -12.60 0.04 2.60
N MET A 60 -11.61 -0.62 2.01
CA MET A 60 -11.80 -1.55 0.88
C MET A 60 -12.39 -2.87 1.36
N LEU A 61 -13.19 -3.50 0.51
CA LEU A 61 -13.68 -4.85 0.72
C LEU A 61 -12.75 -5.82 -0.02
N VAL A 62 -12.05 -6.67 0.72
CA VAL A 62 -11.08 -7.62 0.17
C VAL A 62 -11.68 -9.02 0.21
N ASP A 63 -11.83 -9.65 -0.95
CA ASP A 63 -12.24 -11.04 -1.11
C ASP A 63 -11.00 -11.91 -1.28
N PHE A 64 -10.71 -12.71 -0.25
CA PHE A 64 -9.54 -13.59 -0.23
C PHE A 64 -9.77 -14.91 -0.99
N GLU A 65 -11.03 -15.32 -1.21
CA GLU A 65 -11.36 -16.57 -1.91
C GLU A 65 -11.16 -16.40 -3.42
N GLU A 66 -11.74 -15.33 -3.97
CA GLU A 66 -11.67 -15.02 -5.40
C GLU A 66 -10.46 -14.16 -5.77
N GLY A 67 -9.77 -13.60 -4.77
CA GLY A 67 -8.61 -12.74 -5.00
C GLY A 67 -8.99 -11.36 -5.54
N GLU A 68 -10.14 -10.83 -5.13
CA GLU A 68 -10.69 -9.57 -5.62
C GLU A 68 -10.61 -8.44 -4.57
N VAL A 69 -10.35 -7.21 -5.03
CA VAL A 69 -10.38 -6.00 -4.18
C VAL A 69 -11.47 -5.08 -4.69
N ASN A 70 -12.50 -4.91 -3.88
CA ASN A 70 -13.64 -4.04 -4.16
C ASN A 70 -13.48 -2.72 -3.39
N GLY A 71 -12.99 -1.69 -4.08
CA GLY A 71 -13.01 -0.29 -3.65
C GLY A 71 -13.94 0.55 -4.55
N MET A 72 -13.99 1.87 -4.34
CA MET A 72 -14.72 2.80 -5.24
C MET A 72 -14.27 2.68 -6.71
N PHE A 73 -13.05 2.18 -6.92
CA PHE A 73 -12.49 1.78 -8.21
C PHE A 73 -11.99 0.34 -8.10
N ALA A 74 -12.81 -0.64 -8.50
CA ALA A 74 -12.40 -2.04 -8.51
C ALA A 74 -11.30 -2.27 -9.57
N ILE A 75 -10.21 -2.93 -9.20
CA ILE A 75 -9.10 -3.27 -10.10
C ILE A 75 -8.83 -4.77 -9.98
N ARG A 76 -8.96 -5.48 -11.10
CA ARG A 76 -8.74 -6.92 -11.18
C ARG A 76 -7.26 -7.21 -11.43
N GLY A 77 -6.58 -7.84 -10.47
CA GLY A 77 -5.19 -8.26 -10.63
C GLY A 77 -5.10 -9.58 -11.41
N THR A 78 -4.55 -9.58 -12.62
CA THR A 78 -4.30 -10.79 -13.43
C THR A 78 -2.83 -11.18 -13.34
N GLY A 79 -2.44 -11.92 -12.30
CA GLY A 79 -1.07 -12.42 -12.12
C GLY A 79 -1.02 -13.91 -11.78
N ILE A 80 0.10 -14.57 -12.09
CA ILE A 80 0.34 -16.00 -11.75
C ILE A 80 0.47 -16.17 -10.23
N ASP A 81 1.05 -15.18 -9.55
CA ASP A 81 1.08 -15.07 -8.09
C ASP A 81 -0.11 -14.23 -7.62
N ARG A 82 -1.10 -14.90 -7.02
CA ARG A 82 -2.32 -14.26 -6.51
C ARG A 82 -2.02 -13.25 -5.40
N SER A 83 -1.05 -13.51 -4.52
CA SER A 83 -0.71 -12.59 -3.44
C SER A 83 -0.06 -11.32 -3.99
N ALA A 84 0.89 -11.45 -4.92
CA ALA A 84 1.50 -10.29 -5.58
C ALA A 84 0.47 -9.47 -6.39
N ALA A 85 -0.46 -10.14 -7.08
CA ALA A 85 -1.52 -9.48 -7.83
C ALA A 85 -2.50 -8.73 -6.90
N MET A 86 -2.86 -9.34 -5.78
CA MET A 86 -3.70 -8.76 -4.73
C MET A 86 -3.06 -7.49 -4.15
N ARG A 87 -1.80 -7.60 -3.68
CA ARG A 87 -1.04 -6.44 -3.17
C ARG A 87 -1.04 -5.30 -4.17
N ARG A 88 -0.70 -5.58 -5.44
CA ARG A 88 -0.68 -4.56 -6.48
C ARG A 88 -2.05 -3.95 -6.76
N ALA A 89 -3.13 -4.73 -6.71
CA ALA A 89 -4.49 -4.24 -6.89
C ALA A 89 -4.90 -3.27 -5.76
N ILE A 90 -4.58 -3.59 -4.51
CA ILE A 90 -4.82 -2.70 -3.36
C ILE A 90 -4.07 -1.37 -3.55
N VAL A 91 -2.78 -1.44 -3.88
CA VAL A 91 -1.96 -0.23 -4.05
C VAL A 91 -2.50 0.60 -5.23
N LEU A 92 -2.84 -0.02 -6.36
CA LEU A 92 -3.46 0.67 -7.50
C LEU A 92 -4.80 1.32 -7.13
N ALA A 93 -5.66 0.63 -6.37
CA ALA A 93 -6.95 1.16 -5.95
C ALA A 93 -6.78 2.39 -5.05
N SER A 94 -5.74 2.43 -4.21
CA SER A 94 -5.45 3.61 -3.37
C SER A 94 -5.13 4.86 -4.19
N VAL A 95 -4.45 4.71 -5.33
CA VAL A 95 -4.10 5.83 -6.22
C VAL A 95 -5.32 6.41 -6.95
N GLY A 96 -6.33 5.60 -7.25
CA GLY A 96 -7.57 6.05 -7.89
C GLY A 96 -8.37 7.05 -7.04
N VAL A 97 -8.14 7.12 -5.74
CA VAL A 97 -8.85 8.04 -4.82
C VAL A 97 -8.38 9.49 -4.91
N LEU A 98 -7.21 9.74 -5.51
CA LEU A 98 -6.66 11.08 -5.71
C LEU A 98 -7.03 11.72 -7.07
N ALA A 99 -7.90 11.08 -7.86
CA ALA A 99 -8.26 11.50 -9.22
C ALA A 99 -9.55 12.33 -9.30
#